data_AF-A0A2K2G5Y9-F1
#
_entry.id   AF-A0A2K2G5Y9-F1
#
_cell.length_a   1.000
_cell.length_b   1.000
_cell.length_c   1.000
_cell.angle_alpha   90.00
_cell.angle_beta   90.00
_cell.angle_gamma   90.00
#
_symmetry.space_group_name_H-M   'P 1'
#
loop_
_entity.id
_entity.type
_entity.pdbx_description
1 polymer ?
#
loop_
_entity_poly.entity_id
_entity_poly.type
_entity_poly.pdbx_seq_one_letter_code
_entity_poly.pdbx_strand_id
1 'polypeptide(L)'
;MVPVIITAHAVTRYVERIGGTEDAAVSALSSATIRTAASFGARVVRLPTARVLMRFCEVAAFVVSVVPLTHFPQQLIPHAWGGPPHSRIDLDSFLNTMETAHG
;
A
#
# COMPACT_ATOMS: atom_id res chain seq x y z
N MET A 1 -2.99 9.17 14.52
CA MET A 1 -3.33 8.74 13.14
C MET A 1 -2.32 9.38 12.20
N VAL A 2 -1.60 8.60 11.38
CA VAL A 2 -0.62 9.14 10.42
C VAL A 2 -1.38 9.73 9.22
N PRO A 3 -1.20 11.02 8.88
CA PRO A 3 -1.77 11.59 7.66
C PRO A 3 -1.30 10.84 6.41
N VAL A 4 -2.23 10.54 5.50
CA VAL A 4 -1.92 9.94 4.20
C VAL A 4 -2.08 11.00 3.11
N ILE A 5 -0.99 11.29 2.40
CA ILE A 5 -0.95 12.25 1.31
C ILE A 5 -0.85 11.47 0.00
N ILE A 6 -1.82 11.69 -0.88
CA ILE A 6 -1.82 11.08 -2.22
C ILE A 6 -1.09 12.03 -3.16
N THR A 7 -0.01 11.55 -3.77
CA THR A 7 0.73 12.38 -4.74
C THR A 7 0.00 12.40 -6.08
N ALA A 8 0.09 13.53 -6.80
CA ALA A 8 -0.40 13.63 -8.17
C ALA A 8 0.18 12.52 -9.07
N HIS A 9 1.47 12.19 -8.88
CA HIS A 9 2.10 11.10 -9.60
C HIS A 9 1.41 9.75 -9.36
N ALA A 10 1.01 9.43 -8.13
CA ALA A 10 0.31 8.19 -7.84
C ALA A 10 -1.07 8.13 -8.50
N VAL A 11 -1.79 9.25 -8.58
CA VAL A 11 -3.07 9.36 -9.30
C VAL A 11 -2.86 9.09 -10.79
N THR A 12 -1.90 9.78 -11.42
CA THR A 12 -1.57 9.55 -12.83
C THR A 12 -1.21 8.08 -13.09
N ARG A 13 -0.37 7.48 -12.25
CA ARG A 13 0.00 6.07 -12.41
C ARG A 13 -1.16 5.10 -12.20
N TYR A 14 -2.09 5.43 -11.31
CA TYR A 14 -3.31 4.63 -11.14
C TYR A 14 -4.13 4.65 -12.43
N VAL A 15 -4.41 5.85 -12.97
CA VAL A 15 -5.20 6.00 -14.21
C VAL A 15 -4.51 5.33 -15.40
N GLU A 16 -3.20 5.53 -15.58
CA GLU A 16 -2.44 4.94 -16.68
C GLU A 16 -2.37 3.41 -16.64
N ARG A 17 -2.26 2.81 -15.44
CA ARG A 17 -1.92 1.38 -15.30
C ARG A 17 -3.10 0.50 -14.91
N ILE A 18 -4.03 1.05 -14.12
CA ILE A 18 -5.23 0.35 -13.65
C ILE A 18 -6.45 0.75 -14.49
N GLY A 19 -6.46 1.99 -14.99
CA GLY A 19 -7.62 2.57 -15.67
C GLY A 19 -8.58 3.27 -14.72
N GLY A 20 -9.56 3.99 -15.29
CA GLY A 20 -10.58 4.74 -14.55
C GLY A 20 -10.39 6.26 -14.61
N THR A 21 -11.06 6.98 -13.72
CA THR A 21 -10.99 8.44 -13.60
C THR A 21 -10.07 8.86 -12.45
N GLU A 22 -9.64 10.12 -12.45
CA GLU A 22 -8.85 10.68 -11.34
C GLU A 22 -9.59 10.59 -10.00
N ASP A 23 -10.90 10.86 -9.98
CA ASP A 23 -11.73 10.73 -8.77
C ASP A 23 -11.75 9.30 -8.24
N ALA A 24 -11.87 8.31 -9.13
CA ALA A 24 -11.83 6.90 -8.76
C ALA A 24 -10.46 6.52 -8.19
N ALA A 25 -9.37 7.06 -8.74
CA ALA A 25 -8.02 6.87 -8.24
C ALA A 25 -7.85 7.47 -6.84
N VAL A 26 -8.28 8.72 -6.62
CA VAL A 26 -8.22 9.38 -5.30
C VAL A 26 -9.05 8.63 -4.27
N SER A 27 -10.27 8.19 -4.64
CA SER A 27 -11.14 7.38 -3.78
C SER A 27 -10.47 6.05 -3.37
N ALA A 28 -9.90 5.31 -4.32
CA ALA A 28 -9.21 4.06 -4.03
C ALA A 28 -7.96 4.25 -3.15
N LEU A 29 -7.15 5.28 -3.46
CA LEU A 29 -5.90 5.57 -2.76
C LEU A 29 -6.11 6.23 -1.38
N SER A 30 -7.28 6.81 -1.12
CA SER A 30 -7.66 7.36 0.18
C SER A 30 -8.40 6.36 1.06
N SER A 31 -8.57 5.11 0.62
CA SER A 31 -9.37 4.09 1.31
C SER A 31 -8.92 3.80 2.75
N ALA A 32 -9.83 3.26 3.56
CA ALA A 32 -9.57 2.88 4.95
C ALA A 32 -8.41 1.87 5.06
N THR A 33 -8.27 0.99 4.07
CA THR A 33 -7.16 0.03 3.96
C THR A 33 -5.81 0.73 3.87
N ILE A 34 -5.68 1.77 3.04
CA ILE A 34 -4.43 2.54 2.92
C ILE A 34 -4.14 3.29 4.22
N ARG A 35 -5.16 3.90 4.83
CA ARG A 35 -4.99 4.63 6.11
C ARG A 35 -4.56 3.71 7.25
N THR A 36 -5.13 2.51 7.31
CA THR A 36 -4.75 1.48 8.29
C THR A 36 -3.34 0.99 8.02
N ALA A 37 -3.00 0.71 6.76
CA ALA A 37 -1.65 0.31 6.37
C ALA A 37 -0.59 1.37 6.72
N ALA A 38 -0.93 2.65 6.57
CA ALA A 38 -0.06 3.75 6.98
C ALA A 38 0.16 3.81 8.50
N SER A 39 -0.83 3.45 9.33
CA SER A 39 -0.71 3.57 10.78
C SER A 39 0.32 2.61 11.39
N PHE A 40 0.58 1.47 10.74
CA PHE A 40 1.62 0.50 11.16
C PHE A 40 2.87 0.51 10.27
N GLY A 41 3.04 1.53 9.41
CA GLY A 41 4.28 1.71 8.65
C GLY A 41 4.42 0.83 7.40
N ALA A 42 3.33 0.32 6.84
CA ALA A 42 3.38 -0.48 5.62
C ALA A 42 3.87 0.33 4.42
N ARG A 43 4.94 -0.14 3.76
CA ARG A 43 5.47 0.50 2.54
C ARG A 43 4.84 -0.02 1.25
N VAL A 44 4.24 -1.20 1.30
CA VAL A 44 3.48 -1.77 0.18
C VAL A 44 2.12 -2.22 0.70
N VAL A 45 1.06 -1.79 0.03
CA VAL A 45 -0.30 -2.21 0.34
C VAL A 45 -0.88 -2.91 -0.86
N ARG A 46 -1.44 -4.10 -0.66
CA ARG A 46 -2.15 -4.83 -1.71
C ARG A 46 -3.62 -4.40 -1.72
N LEU A 47 -4.07 -3.90 -2.85
CA LEU A 47 -5.48 -3.70 -3.19
C LEU A 47 -5.93 -4.83 -4.14
N PRO A 48 -7.24 -5.01 -4.37
CA PRO A 48 -7.75 -6.05 -5.27
C PRO A 48 -7.21 -5.95 -6.70
N THR A 49 -6.93 -4.73 -7.18
CA THR A 49 -6.49 -4.48 -8.56
C THR A 49 -5.01 -4.09 -8.67
N ALA A 50 -4.38 -3.70 -7.56
CA ALA A 50 -3.06 -3.07 -7.59
C ALA A 50 -2.26 -3.26 -6.30
N ARG A 51 -0.97 -2.92 -6.36
CA ARG A 51 -0.12 -2.66 -5.20
C ARG A 51 0.17 -1.17 -5.14
N VAL A 52 0.02 -0.62 -3.95
CA VAL A 52 0.25 0.79 -3.66
C VAL A 52 1.58 0.90 -2.92
N LEU A 53 2.47 1.76 -3.42
CA LEU A 53 3.77 2.03 -2.82
C LEU A 53 3.69 3.30 -1.99
N MET A 54 4.22 3.21 -0.77
CA MET A 54 4.21 4.29 0.20
C MET A 54 5.62 4.63 0.67
N ARG A 55 5.87 5.94 0.79
CA ARG A 55 7.06 6.51 1.43
C ARG A 55 6.63 7.20 2.72
N PHE A 56 7.42 7.10 3.77
CA PHE A 56 7.18 7.77 5.04
C PHE A 56 8.13 8.93 5.24
N CYS A 57 7.64 9.99 5.87
CA CYS A 57 8.44 10.98 6.57
C CYS A 57 8.02 11.01 8.05
N GLU A 58 8.68 11.83 8.87
CA GLU A 58 8.39 11.96 10.31
C GLU A 58 6.92 12.31 10.61
N VAL A 59 6.24 13.01 9.70
CA VAL A 59 4.90 13.57 9.94
C VAL A 59 3.79 12.97 9.09
N ALA A 60 4.09 12.18 8.06
CA ALA A 60 3.10 11.68 7.11
C ALA A 60 3.56 10.46 6.31
N ALA A 61 2.58 9.75 5.74
CA ALA A 61 2.79 8.75 4.71
C ALA A 61 2.36 9.31 3.35
N PHE A 62 3.18 9.08 2.33
CA PHE A 62 2.94 9.52 0.96
C PHE A 62 2.70 8.31 0.08
N VAL A 63 1.58 8.29 -0.63
CA VAL A 63 1.35 7.34 -1.71
C VAL A 63 2.13 7.82 -2.93
N VAL A 64 3.19 7.11 -3.29
CA VAL A 64 4.14 7.54 -4.33
C VAL A 64 3.93 6.87 -5.67
N SER A 65 3.36 5.67 -5.72
CA SER A 65 3.09 4.98 -6.98
C SER A 65 2.10 3.82 -6.82
N VAL A 66 1.61 3.34 -7.96
CA VAL A 66 0.68 2.21 -8.06
C VAL A 66 1.16 1.26 -9.14
N VAL A 67 1.14 -0.05 -8.86
CA VAL A 67 1.58 -1.10 -9.77
C VAL A 67 0.47 -2.14 -9.92
N PRO A 68 0.03 -2.51 -11.13
CA PRO A 68 -0.97 -3.55 -11.32
C PRO A 68 -0.45 -4.90 -10.81
N LEU A 69 -1.35 -5.75 -10.32
CA LEU A 69 -0.97 -7.07 -9.79
C LEU A 69 -0.33 -7.98 -10.85
N THR A 70 -0.72 -7.82 -12.11
CA THR A 70 -0.30 -8.66 -13.24
C THR A 70 1.12 -8.38 -13.73
N HIS A 71 1.69 -7.20 -13.43
CA HIS A 71 2.99 -6.77 -13.96
C HIS A 71 4.04 -6.52 -12.87
N PHE A 72 3.95 -7.19 -11.72
CA PHE A 72 4.92 -6.94 -10.67
C PHE A 72 6.28 -7.55 -11.02
N PRO A 73 7.32 -6.74 -11.28
CA PRO A 73 8.66 -7.26 -11.40
C PRO A 73 9.06 -7.76 -10.01
N GLN A 74 9.45 -9.02 -9.89
CA GLN A 74 9.96 -9.60 -8.63
C GLN A 74 11.11 -8.76 -8.02
N GLN A 75 11.75 -7.89 -8.81
CA GLN A 75 12.82 -6.98 -8.43
C GLN A 75 12.39 -5.72 -7.64
N LEU A 76 11.09 -5.38 -7.56
CA LEU A 76 10.61 -4.25 -6.74
C LEU A 76 10.48 -4.58 -5.24
N ILE A 77 11.14 -5.64 -4.78
CA ILE A 77 11.49 -5.83 -3.37
C ILE A 77 12.96 -5.42 -3.25
N PRO A 78 13.29 -4.12 -3.06
CA PRO A 78 14.69 -3.72 -3.06
C PRO A 78 15.34 -4.25 -1.79
N HIS A 79 16.46 -4.97 -1.93
CA HIS A 79 17.33 -5.34 -0.81
C HIS A 79 17.71 -4.14 0.07
N ALA A 80 17.66 -2.92 -0.49
CA ALA A 80 17.92 -1.64 0.17
C ALA A 80 16.76 -1.10 1.03
N TRP A 81 15.61 -1.79 1.13
CA TRP A 81 14.51 -1.37 2.01
C TRP A 81 14.77 -1.65 3.51
N GLY A 82 15.93 -2.20 3.85
CA GLY A 82 16.59 -2.06 5.15
C GLY A 82 15.79 -2.58 6.36
N GLY A 83 15.95 -3.86 6.67
CA GLY A 83 15.58 -4.45 7.97
C GLY A 83 15.09 -5.90 7.87
N PRO A 84 15.34 -6.74 8.91
CA PRO A 84 14.96 -8.16 8.93
C PRO A 84 13.43 -8.37 8.93
N PRO A 85 12.93 -9.58 8.60
CA PRO A 85 11.63 -9.77 7.99
C PRO A 85 10.47 -9.81 9.00
N HIS A 86 9.57 -8.83 8.95
CA HIS A 86 8.18 -8.96 9.46
C HIS A 86 7.13 -8.25 8.59
N SER A 87 7.51 -7.56 7.51
CA SER A 87 6.60 -6.66 6.79
C SER A 87 5.70 -7.32 5.73
N ARG A 88 5.71 -8.65 5.62
CA ARG A 88 4.73 -9.38 4.84
C ARG A 88 3.55 -9.76 5.74
N ILE A 89 2.70 -8.77 6.04
CA ILE A 89 1.38 -9.06 6.58
C ILE A 89 0.54 -9.53 5.39
N ASP A 90 0.47 -10.85 5.19
CA ASP A 90 -0.62 -11.42 4.42
C ASP A 90 -1.88 -11.20 5.25
N LEU A 91 -2.87 -10.50 4.70
CA LEU A 91 -4.07 -10.13 5.45
C LEU A 91 -4.79 -11.39 5.98
N ASP A 92 -4.73 -12.47 5.21
CA ASP A 92 -5.24 -13.79 5.59
C ASP A 92 -4.49 -14.40 6.78
N SER A 93 -3.16 -14.22 6.84
CA SER A 93 -2.35 -14.65 7.98
C SER A 93 -2.60 -13.82 9.23
N PHE A 94 -2.85 -12.51 9.08
CA PHE A 94 -3.15 -11.63 10.22
C PHE A 94 -4.52 -11.93 10.84
N LEU A 95 -5.54 -12.16 10.01
CA LEU A 95 -6.87 -12.53 10.48
C LEU A 95 -6.85 -13.89 11.20
N ASN A 96 -6.15 -14.89 10.66
CA ASN A 96 -5.98 -16.18 11.33
C ASN A 96 -5.20 -16.09 12.66
N THR A 97 -4.24 -15.18 12.77
CA THR A 97 -3.47 -14.97 14.02
C THR A 97 -4.32 -14.29 15.10
N MET A 98 -5.25 -13.41 14.71
CA MET A 98 -6.19 -12.78 15.62
C MET A 98 -7.26 -13.78 16.13
N GLU A 99 -7.71 -14.73 15.31
CA GLU A 99 -8.66 -15.77 15.73
C GLU A 99 -8.04 -16.80 16.69
N THR A 100 -6.75 -17.13 16.52
CA THR A 100 -6.04 -18.10 17.38
C THR A 100 -5.56 -17.53 18.71
N ALA A 101 -5.49 -16.20 18.87
CA ALA A 101 -5.10 -15.55 20.12
C ALA A 101 -6.23 -15.46 21.17
N HIS A 102 -7.46 -15.86 20.81
CA HIS A 102 -8.63 -15.86 21.67
C HIS A 102 -9.24 -17.26 21.90
N GLY A 103 -8.48 -18.32 21.63
CA GLY A 103 -8.87 -19.72 21.90
C GLY A 103 -8.12 -20.33 23.08
#